data_AF-A0A395YFB0-F1
#
_entry.id   AF-A0A395YFB0-F1
#
_cell.length_a   1.000
_cell.length_b   1.000
_cell.length_c   1.000
_cell.angle_alpha   90.00
_cell.angle_beta   90.00
_cell.angle_gamma   90.00
#
_symmetry.space_group_name_H-M   'P 1'
#
loop_
_entity.id
_entity.type
_entity.pdbx_description
1 polymer ?
#
loop_
_entity_poly.entity_id
_entity_poly.type
_entity_poly.pdbx_seq_one_letter_code
_entity_poly.pdbx_strand_id
1 'polypeptide(L)'
;MKKCVIFGAGGTGRKVYSLVKKEYEVLFFVDNDETKVGWKIFDKEVKSPSEIKNIDFDTIFIGSLMGMESITLQLLELGVMPTKINREYISLSIKSREKFLENFKEVLDIRGKFAAVAEAGVYQGEFAKVINRIFPNSKCYLFDTFEGFDNRDFSYEEKESLIQAEHLKKTSIELVLSKMTTPENCIIKQGYFPDTAVGLDEKYMFVNLDMDLYKPILDGLVYFYPRMISGGVILIHDYFSDVYPNVKSAVLDYEQKYLDGKKLNMLPIGDDISLAILK
;
A
#
# COMPACT_ATOMS: atom_id res chain seq x y z
N MET A 1 1.24 21.17 25.60
CA MET A 1 0.79 20.41 24.41
C MET A 1 0.52 18.99 24.88
N LYS A 2 -0.47 18.28 24.34
CA LYS A 2 -0.69 16.88 24.71
C LYS A 2 0.52 16.05 24.25
N LYS A 3 0.94 15.06 25.04
CA LYS A 3 2.06 14.19 24.72
C LYS A 3 1.58 12.95 23.98
N CYS A 4 2.28 12.57 22.91
CA CYS A 4 1.97 11.34 22.21
C CYS A 4 3.19 10.46 21.91
N VAL A 5 2.92 9.19 21.69
CA VAL A 5 3.83 8.18 21.17
C VAL A 5 3.28 7.69 19.83
N ILE A 6 4.15 7.31 18.90
CA ILE A 6 3.72 6.70 17.62
C ILE A 6 4.23 5.26 17.57
N PHE A 7 3.32 4.31 17.40
CA PHE A 7 3.64 2.89 17.24
C PHE A 7 3.82 2.54 15.76
N GLY A 8 5.06 2.33 15.35
CA GLY A 8 5.49 2.07 13.98
C GLY A 8 6.49 3.13 13.54
N ALA A 9 7.72 2.72 13.22
CA ALA A 9 8.81 3.59 12.78
C ALA A 9 9.03 3.53 11.25
N GLY A 10 8.12 2.89 10.51
CA GLY A 10 8.09 2.85 9.05
C GLY A 10 7.51 4.10 8.40
N GLY A 11 7.22 4.03 7.10
CA GLY A 11 6.66 5.14 6.32
C GLY A 11 5.34 5.67 6.89
N THR A 12 4.43 4.77 7.28
CA THR A 12 3.16 5.12 7.90
C THR A 12 3.33 5.92 9.21
N GLY A 13 4.27 5.53 10.08
CA GLY A 13 4.57 6.25 11.31
C GLY A 13 5.07 7.67 11.05
N ARG A 14 5.93 7.83 10.03
CA ARG A 14 6.44 9.15 9.60
C ARG A 14 5.32 10.06 9.09
N LYS A 15 4.31 9.51 8.41
CA LYS A 15 3.11 10.24 8.00
C LYS A 15 2.27 10.68 9.19
N VAL A 16 1.99 9.76 10.12
CA VAL A 16 1.28 10.08 11.38
C VAL A 16 1.99 11.22 12.12
N TYR A 17 3.32 11.18 12.24
CA TYR A 17 4.10 12.27 12.83
C TYR A 17 3.81 13.61 12.16
N SER A 18 3.85 13.67 10.82
CA SER A 18 3.60 14.90 10.07
C SER A 18 2.20 15.48 10.29
N LEU A 19 1.21 14.61 10.52
CA LEU A 19 -0.18 15.00 10.79
C LEU A 19 -0.37 15.50 12.23
N VAL A 20 0.28 14.88 13.22
CA VAL A 20 0.01 15.18 14.64
C VAL A 20 0.97 16.19 15.27
N LYS A 21 2.16 16.42 14.69
CA LYS A 21 3.23 17.26 15.30
C LYS A 21 2.86 18.71 15.62
N LYS A 22 1.78 19.24 15.02
CA LYS A 22 1.27 20.59 15.31
C LYS A 22 0.38 20.63 16.55
N GLU A 23 -0.24 19.52 16.91
CA GLU A 23 -1.23 19.40 17.98
C GLU A 23 -0.68 18.63 19.19
N TYR A 24 0.31 17.76 18.97
CA TYR A 24 0.90 16.87 19.95
C TYR A 24 2.42 17.00 20.02
N GLU A 25 2.95 16.93 21.24
CA GLU A 25 4.36 16.72 21.51
C GLU A 25 4.67 15.24 21.29
N VAL A 26 5.25 14.90 20.13
CA VAL A 26 5.70 13.54 19.87
C VAL A 26 6.95 13.26 20.71
N LEU A 27 6.86 12.30 21.63
CA LEU A 27 7.94 11.93 22.54
C LEU A 27 8.99 11.05 21.84
N PHE A 28 8.54 9.95 21.24
CA PHE A 28 9.36 8.97 20.53
C PHE A 28 8.46 8.07 19.66
N PHE A 29 9.08 7.29 18.79
CA PHE A 29 8.46 6.18 18.09
C PHE A 29 8.71 4.88 18.85
N VAL A 30 7.84 3.89 18.70
CA VAL A 30 8.13 2.51 19.09
C VAL A 30 7.96 1.58 17.90
N ASP A 31 8.75 0.51 17.81
CA ASP A 31 8.63 -0.48 16.75
C ASP A 31 8.99 -1.87 17.28
N ASN A 32 8.30 -2.91 16.80
CA ASN A 32 8.60 -4.30 17.16
C ASN A 32 9.86 -4.81 16.49
N ASP A 33 10.31 -4.15 15.42
CA ASP A 33 11.57 -4.45 14.76
C ASP A 33 12.75 -3.92 15.58
N GLU A 34 13.44 -4.82 16.29
CA GLU A 34 14.59 -4.49 17.12
C GLU A 34 15.72 -3.81 16.35
N THR A 35 15.83 -4.03 15.03
CA THR A 35 16.86 -3.40 14.20
C THR A 35 16.67 -1.89 14.05
N LYS A 36 15.45 -1.40 14.30
CA LYS A 36 15.11 0.03 14.28
C LYS A 36 15.30 0.71 15.63
N VAL A 37 15.44 -0.04 16.72
CA VAL A 37 15.62 0.55 18.05
C VAL A 37 16.92 1.38 18.07
N GLY A 38 16.84 2.59 18.61
CA GLY A 38 17.93 3.57 18.60
C GLY A 38 18.02 4.44 17.34
N TRP A 39 17.23 4.15 16.30
CA TRP A 39 17.13 5.07 15.15
C TRP A 39 16.57 6.42 15.57
N LYS A 40 16.89 7.47 14.80
CA LYS A 40 16.28 8.79 14.93
C LYS A 40 15.43 9.12 13.73
N ILE A 41 14.17 9.45 13.97
CA ILE A 41 13.19 9.86 12.98
C ILE A 41 12.68 11.25 13.39
N PHE A 42 12.96 12.28 12.59
CA PHE A 42 12.63 13.67 12.93
C PHE A 42 13.11 14.07 14.34
N ASP A 43 14.35 13.70 14.67
CA ASP A 43 15.00 13.88 15.98
C ASP A 43 14.32 13.15 17.16
N LYS A 44 13.38 12.24 16.87
CA LYS A 44 12.74 11.37 17.86
C LYS A 44 13.34 9.98 17.79
N GLU A 45 13.71 9.46 18.95
CA GLU A 45 14.25 8.11 19.06
C GLU A 45 13.18 7.06 18.75
N VAL A 46 13.59 5.92 18.21
CA VAL A 46 12.77 4.71 18.11
C VAL A 46 13.12 3.78 19.27
N LYS A 47 12.12 3.37 20.04
CA LYS A 47 12.28 2.55 21.25
C LYS A 47 11.56 1.20 21.13
N SER A 48 11.91 0.27 22.02
CA SER A 48 11.12 -0.95 22.20
C SER A 48 9.73 -0.60 22.76
N PRO A 49 8.65 -1.29 22.36
CA PRO A 49 7.32 -1.11 22.94
C PRO A 49 7.27 -1.33 24.46
N SER A 50 8.21 -2.10 25.01
CA SER A 50 8.33 -2.30 26.46
C SER A 50 8.57 -1.01 27.26
N GLU A 51 9.09 0.05 26.62
CA GLU A 51 9.33 1.36 27.21
C GLU A 51 8.06 2.16 27.47
N ILE A 52 6.93 1.80 26.83
CA ILE A 52 5.66 2.52 26.96
C ILE A 52 5.18 2.60 28.41
N LYS A 53 5.41 1.53 29.19
CA LYS A 53 4.98 1.46 30.60
C LYS A 53 5.72 2.42 31.54
N ASN A 54 6.88 2.94 31.11
CA ASN A 54 7.76 3.76 31.93
C ASN A 54 7.56 5.26 31.71
N ILE A 55 6.60 5.66 30.87
CA ILE A 55 6.49 7.05 30.38
C ILE A 55 5.04 7.51 30.43
N ASP A 56 4.84 8.77 30.83
CA ASP A 56 3.53 9.41 30.81
C ASP A 56 3.23 10.05 29.44
N PHE A 57 2.08 9.68 28.87
CA PHE A 57 1.58 10.17 27.58
C PHE A 57 0.05 10.22 27.57
N ASP A 58 -0.51 11.12 26.76
CA ASP A 58 -1.96 11.31 26.61
C ASP A 58 -2.55 10.37 25.56
N THR A 59 -1.81 10.08 24.49
CA THR A 59 -2.30 9.28 23.35
C THR A 59 -1.16 8.50 22.69
N ILE A 60 -1.43 7.29 22.23
CA ILE A 60 -0.56 6.55 21.33
C ILE A 60 -1.25 6.39 19.98
N PHE A 61 -0.60 6.83 18.92
CA PHE A 61 -1.09 6.67 17.56
C PHE A 61 -0.51 5.40 16.94
N ILE A 62 -1.35 4.56 16.34
CA ILE A 62 -0.87 3.44 15.53
C ILE A 62 -0.44 3.98 14.16
N GLY A 63 0.85 3.89 13.89
CA GLY A 63 1.54 4.29 12.66
C GLY A 63 1.99 3.09 11.83
N SER A 64 1.15 2.05 11.74
CA SER A 64 1.38 0.86 10.92
C SER A 64 0.10 0.51 10.17
N LEU A 65 0.20 0.34 8.85
CA LEU A 65 -0.89 -0.18 8.01
C LEU A 65 -1.15 -1.66 8.26
N MET A 66 -0.12 -2.38 8.72
CA MET A 66 -0.18 -3.81 9.01
C MET A 66 -0.29 -4.09 10.50
N GLY A 67 -0.90 -5.23 10.84
CA GLY A 67 -0.90 -5.75 12.22
C GLY A 67 -1.57 -4.80 13.21
N MET A 68 -2.52 -3.96 12.78
CA MET A 68 -3.20 -3.00 13.66
C MET A 68 -3.87 -3.69 14.85
N GLU A 69 -4.55 -4.81 14.61
CA GLU A 69 -5.19 -5.58 15.68
C GLU A 69 -4.14 -6.20 16.62
N SER A 70 -3.05 -6.77 16.10
CA SER A 70 -1.97 -7.32 16.94
C SER A 70 -1.26 -6.23 17.76
N ILE A 71 -1.03 -5.06 17.18
CA ILE A 71 -0.45 -3.90 17.87
C ILE A 71 -1.41 -3.40 18.96
N THR A 72 -2.71 -3.34 18.64
CA THR A 72 -3.73 -2.94 19.62
C THR A 72 -3.76 -3.91 20.80
N LEU A 73 -3.78 -5.21 20.55
CA LEU A 73 -3.73 -6.23 21.61
C LEU A 73 -2.45 -6.12 22.44
N GLN A 74 -1.29 -5.97 21.80
CA GLN A 74 -0.01 -5.78 22.47
C GLN A 74 -0.04 -4.54 23.40
N LEU A 75 -0.63 -3.44 22.95
CA LEU A 75 -0.76 -2.23 23.76
C LEU A 75 -1.65 -2.43 24.98
N LEU A 76 -2.76 -3.15 24.82
CA LEU A 76 -3.64 -3.52 25.93
C LEU A 76 -2.92 -4.42 26.95
N GLU A 77 -2.14 -5.40 26.48
CA GLU A 77 -1.31 -6.28 27.32
C GLU A 77 -0.21 -5.50 28.07
N LEU A 78 0.35 -4.46 27.45
CA LEU A 78 1.29 -3.53 28.08
C LEU A 78 0.61 -2.56 29.06
N GLY A 79 -0.71 -2.64 29.26
CA GLY A 79 -1.47 -1.83 30.21
C GLY A 79 -1.88 -0.46 29.68
N VAL A 80 -1.80 -0.22 28.37
CA VAL A 80 -2.29 1.03 27.78
C VAL A 80 -3.81 1.03 27.79
N MET A 81 -4.41 2.08 28.37
CA MET A 81 -5.87 2.21 28.40
C MET A 81 -6.42 2.31 26.96
N PRO A 82 -7.52 1.62 26.61
CA PRO A 82 -8.12 1.68 25.28
C PRO A 82 -8.41 3.10 24.78
N THR A 83 -8.80 4.00 25.69
CA THR A 83 -9.11 5.41 25.39
C THR A 83 -7.88 6.23 24.97
N LYS A 84 -6.66 5.73 25.20
CA LYS A 84 -5.41 6.37 24.76
C LYS A 84 -4.94 5.87 23.39
N ILE A 85 -5.53 4.82 22.83
CA ILE A 85 -5.09 4.23 21.55
C ILE A 85 -5.86 4.89 20.40
N ASN A 86 -5.16 5.60 19.51
CA ASN A 86 -5.75 6.24 18.34
C ASN A 86 -5.33 5.51 17.05
N ARG A 87 -6.33 5.07 16.27
CA ARG A 87 -6.18 4.38 14.98
C ARG A 87 -6.79 5.13 13.79
N GLU A 88 -7.24 6.37 14.02
CA GLU A 88 -8.11 7.09 13.08
C GLU A 88 -7.41 7.43 11.77
N TYR A 89 -6.14 7.85 11.82
CA TYR A 89 -5.39 8.21 10.62
C TYR A 89 -5.25 7.05 9.63
N ILE A 90 -4.94 5.85 10.14
CA ILE A 90 -4.83 4.66 9.31
C ILE A 90 -6.20 4.23 8.80
N SER A 91 -7.21 4.27 9.67
CA SER A 91 -8.57 3.94 9.29
C SER A 91 -9.10 4.86 8.19
N LEU A 92 -8.74 6.15 8.21
CA LEU A 92 -9.15 7.11 7.21
C LEU A 92 -8.53 6.80 5.85
N SER A 93 -7.22 6.56 5.78
CA SER A 93 -6.53 6.20 4.53
C SER A 93 -7.15 4.95 3.88
N ILE A 94 -7.32 3.87 4.65
CA ILE A 94 -7.93 2.62 4.17
C ILE A 94 -9.37 2.87 3.68
N LYS A 95 -10.20 3.53 4.49
CA LYS A 95 -11.60 3.80 4.14
C LYS A 95 -11.74 4.69 2.90
N SER A 96 -10.89 5.72 2.77
CA SER A 96 -10.89 6.59 1.59
C SER A 96 -10.59 5.79 0.32
N ARG A 97 -9.63 4.87 0.37
CA ARG A 97 -9.26 4.00 -0.74
C ARG A 97 -10.38 3.03 -1.13
N GLU A 98 -10.99 2.35 -0.15
CA GLU A 98 -12.14 1.48 -0.41
C GLU A 98 -13.31 2.29 -1.01
N LYS A 99 -13.58 3.47 -0.44
CA LYS A 99 -14.69 4.31 -0.90
C LYS A 99 -14.47 4.87 -2.30
N PHE A 100 -13.23 5.19 -2.67
CA PHE A 100 -12.87 5.52 -4.03
C PHE A 100 -13.28 4.40 -5.00
N LEU A 101 -12.93 3.15 -4.66
CA LEU A 101 -13.20 2.00 -5.54
C LEU A 101 -14.70 1.69 -5.67
N GLU A 102 -15.46 1.81 -4.58
CA GLU A 102 -16.92 1.68 -4.59
C GLU A 102 -17.56 2.74 -5.50
N ASN A 103 -17.21 4.01 -5.33
CA ASN A 103 -17.77 5.09 -6.14
C ASN A 103 -17.33 4.95 -7.61
N PHE A 104 -16.12 4.47 -7.87
CA PHE A 104 -15.65 4.20 -9.22
C PHE A 104 -16.44 3.07 -9.90
N LYS A 105 -16.78 2.00 -9.15
CA LYS A 105 -17.68 0.94 -9.62
C LYS A 105 -19.04 1.51 -10.04
N GLU A 106 -19.63 2.38 -9.23
CA GLU A 106 -20.91 3.03 -9.56
C GLU A 106 -20.83 3.83 -10.87
N VAL A 107 -19.73 4.54 -11.09
CA VAL A 107 -19.49 5.29 -12.35
C VAL A 107 -19.38 4.35 -13.56
N LEU A 108 -18.70 3.20 -13.40
CA LEU A 108 -18.60 2.20 -14.46
C LEU A 108 -19.97 1.58 -14.79
N ASP A 109 -20.79 1.29 -13.78
CA ASP A 109 -22.12 0.71 -13.94
C ASP A 109 -23.06 1.63 -14.70
N ILE A 110 -23.10 2.91 -14.34
CA ILE A 110 -23.89 3.94 -15.04
C ILE A 110 -23.48 4.01 -16.52
N ARG A 111 -22.21 3.77 -16.82
CA ARG A 111 -21.65 3.81 -18.18
C ARG A 111 -21.71 2.46 -18.90
N GLY A 112 -22.25 1.42 -18.27
CA GLY A 112 -22.30 0.06 -18.83
C GLY A 112 -20.92 -0.51 -19.17
N LYS A 113 -19.89 -0.17 -18.39
CA LYS A 113 -18.51 -0.63 -18.60
C LYS A 113 -18.23 -1.89 -17.79
N PHE A 114 -17.62 -2.88 -18.45
CA PHE A 114 -17.26 -4.14 -17.83
C PHE A 114 -15.98 -4.69 -18.48
N ALA A 115 -15.03 -5.10 -17.65
CA ALA A 115 -13.78 -5.74 -18.06
C ALA A 115 -13.17 -6.48 -16.85
N ALA A 116 -11.93 -6.97 -16.97
CA ALA A 116 -11.21 -7.55 -15.84
C ALA A 116 -10.73 -6.47 -14.86
N VAL A 117 -10.38 -6.90 -13.64
CA VAL A 117 -9.67 -6.10 -12.65
C VAL A 117 -8.36 -6.80 -12.28
N ALA A 118 -7.38 -6.04 -11.83
CA ALA A 118 -6.11 -6.62 -11.39
C ALA A 118 -5.50 -5.92 -10.17
N GLU A 119 -4.70 -6.68 -9.44
CA GLU A 119 -3.71 -6.16 -8.50
C GLU A 119 -2.35 -6.80 -8.84
N ALA A 120 -1.32 -5.97 -8.95
CA ALA A 120 0.07 -6.41 -9.08
C ALA A 120 0.85 -5.95 -7.86
N GLY A 121 1.40 -6.90 -7.11
CA GLY A 121 1.78 -6.72 -5.71
C GLY A 121 0.57 -6.93 -4.80
N VAL A 122 0.34 -8.18 -4.42
CA VAL A 122 -0.84 -8.66 -3.69
C VAL A 122 -0.52 -8.90 -2.22
N TYR A 123 0.68 -9.43 -1.94
CA TYR A 123 1.14 -9.83 -0.62
C TYR A 123 0.08 -10.67 0.12
N GLN A 124 -0.50 -10.17 1.23
CA GLN A 124 -1.52 -10.87 2.02
C GLN A 124 -2.96 -10.64 1.52
N GLY A 125 -3.16 -9.91 0.41
CA GLY A 125 -4.44 -9.73 -0.25
C GLY A 125 -5.40 -8.76 0.44
N GLU A 126 -4.89 -7.79 1.20
CA GLU A 126 -5.73 -6.85 1.94
C GLU A 126 -6.53 -5.91 1.04
N PHE A 127 -5.98 -5.48 -0.10
CA PHE A 127 -6.74 -4.71 -1.08
C PHE A 127 -7.33 -5.59 -2.19
N ALA A 128 -6.66 -6.67 -2.61
CA ALA A 128 -7.26 -7.70 -3.48
C ALA A 128 -8.63 -8.19 -3.00
N LYS A 129 -8.83 -8.45 -1.69
CA LYS A 129 -10.15 -8.87 -1.17
C LYS A 129 -11.23 -7.80 -1.37
N VAL A 130 -10.86 -6.52 -1.30
CA VAL A 130 -11.77 -5.39 -1.54
C VAL A 130 -12.12 -5.32 -3.02
N ILE A 131 -11.11 -5.42 -3.90
CA ILE A 131 -11.30 -5.47 -5.35
C ILE A 131 -12.25 -6.61 -5.72
N ASN A 132 -11.97 -7.83 -5.26
CA ASN A 132 -12.80 -9.00 -5.53
C ASN A 132 -14.24 -8.84 -5.02
N ARG A 133 -14.43 -8.28 -3.81
CA ARG A 133 -15.75 -7.99 -3.24
C ARG A 133 -16.55 -6.98 -4.05
N ILE A 134 -15.91 -5.92 -4.57
CA ILE A 134 -16.57 -4.84 -5.33
C ILE A 134 -16.86 -5.26 -6.77
N PHE A 135 -16.03 -6.14 -7.34
CA PHE A 135 -16.17 -6.65 -8.71
C PHE A 135 -16.40 -8.17 -8.74
N PRO A 136 -17.44 -8.70 -8.08
CA PRO A 136 -17.59 -10.14 -7.88
C PRO A 136 -17.84 -10.92 -9.18
N ASN A 137 -18.27 -10.24 -10.25
CA ASN A 137 -18.56 -10.85 -11.55
C ASN A 137 -17.42 -10.70 -12.56
N SER A 138 -16.34 -9.98 -12.21
CA SER A 138 -15.20 -9.77 -13.10
C SER A 138 -14.08 -10.75 -12.77
N LYS A 139 -13.32 -11.16 -13.79
CA LYS A 139 -12.03 -11.80 -13.55
C LYS A 139 -11.14 -10.86 -12.74
N CYS A 140 -10.57 -11.37 -11.66
CA CYS A 140 -9.68 -10.65 -10.76
C CYS A 140 -8.28 -11.25 -10.85
N TYR A 141 -7.39 -10.59 -11.58
CA TYR A 141 -6.01 -11.06 -11.77
C TYR A 141 -5.12 -10.60 -10.62
N LEU A 142 -4.41 -11.54 -10.00
CA LEU A 142 -3.55 -11.30 -8.84
C LEU A 142 -2.11 -11.67 -9.21
N PHE A 143 -1.27 -10.67 -9.48
CA PHE A 143 0.13 -10.84 -9.86
C PHE A 143 1.03 -10.64 -8.65
N ASP A 144 1.79 -11.65 -8.26
CA ASP A 144 2.73 -11.56 -7.15
C ASP A 144 3.77 -12.68 -7.27
N THR A 145 4.98 -12.48 -6.74
CA THR A 145 5.97 -13.55 -6.61
C THR A 145 5.55 -14.55 -5.53
N PHE A 146 4.84 -14.07 -4.51
CA PHE A 146 4.61 -14.71 -3.19
C PHE A 146 5.93 -15.04 -2.47
N GLU A 147 7.02 -14.39 -2.88
CA GLU A 147 8.39 -14.58 -2.37
C GLU A 147 9.04 -13.23 -1.97
N GLY A 148 8.25 -12.15 -1.96
CA GLY A 148 8.73 -10.79 -1.72
C GLY A 148 9.35 -10.16 -2.98
N PHE A 149 10.19 -9.14 -2.79
CA PHE A 149 10.84 -8.47 -3.92
C PHE A 149 11.85 -9.38 -4.62
N ASP A 150 11.97 -9.21 -5.94
CA ASP A 150 12.94 -9.92 -6.76
C ASP A 150 14.27 -9.14 -6.83
N ASN A 151 15.39 -9.84 -6.63
CA ASN A 151 16.71 -9.24 -6.63
C ASN A 151 17.07 -8.52 -7.94
N ARG A 152 16.41 -8.87 -9.06
CA ARG A 152 16.58 -8.19 -10.35
C ARG A 152 16.23 -6.70 -10.28
N ASP A 153 15.31 -6.33 -9.40
CA ASP A 153 14.80 -4.96 -9.31
C ASP A 153 15.69 -4.06 -8.43
N PHE A 154 16.55 -4.63 -7.58
CA PHE A 154 17.32 -3.88 -6.58
C PHE A 154 18.34 -2.91 -7.19
N SER A 155 18.79 -3.17 -8.42
CA SER A 155 19.75 -2.29 -9.10
C SER A 155 19.18 -0.92 -9.46
N TYR A 156 17.86 -0.75 -9.37
CA TYR A 156 17.15 0.51 -9.63
C TYR A 156 16.80 1.28 -8.36
N GLU A 157 17.17 0.77 -7.19
CA GLU A 157 16.67 1.25 -5.90
C GLU A 157 17.74 1.78 -4.96
N GLU A 158 17.31 2.68 -4.08
CA GLU A 158 18.10 3.09 -2.92
C GLU A 158 18.11 1.95 -1.89
N LYS A 159 19.21 1.82 -1.13
CA LYS A 159 19.36 0.74 -0.15
C LYS A 159 18.25 0.79 0.91
N GLU A 160 17.86 1.99 1.29
CA GLU A 160 16.82 2.28 2.28
C GLU A 160 15.46 1.69 1.89
N SER A 161 15.10 1.71 0.60
CA SER A 161 13.87 1.11 0.07
C SER A 161 13.85 -0.42 0.21
N LEU A 162 15.02 -1.04 0.30
CA LEU A 162 15.20 -2.50 0.30
C LEU A 162 15.25 -3.10 1.72
N ILE A 163 15.42 -2.28 2.76
CA ILE A 163 15.55 -2.71 4.16
C ILE A 163 14.33 -3.55 4.61
N GLN A 164 13.18 -3.33 3.96
CA GLN A 164 11.93 -3.98 4.31
C GLN A 164 11.63 -5.27 3.49
N ALA A 165 12.50 -5.75 2.60
CA ALA A 165 12.12 -6.87 1.71
C ALA A 165 11.73 -8.20 2.42
N GLU A 166 12.30 -8.49 3.59
CA GLU A 166 12.12 -9.80 4.25
C GLU A 166 10.71 -10.03 4.82
N HIS A 167 10.01 -9.00 5.30
CA HIS A 167 8.67 -9.18 5.89
C HIS A 167 7.59 -9.49 4.85
N LEU A 168 7.84 -9.14 3.59
CA LEU A 168 6.94 -9.36 2.45
C LEU A 168 6.82 -10.84 2.05
N LYS A 169 7.66 -11.72 2.62
CA LYS A 169 7.59 -13.18 2.42
C LYS A 169 6.51 -13.87 3.25
N LYS A 170 5.92 -13.18 4.23
CA LYS A 170 4.90 -13.75 5.13
C LYS A 170 3.52 -13.79 4.46
N THR A 171 3.37 -14.57 3.39
CA THR A 171 2.11 -14.76 2.68
C THR A 171 2.03 -16.13 1.98
N SER A 172 0.85 -16.51 1.50
CA SER A 172 0.65 -17.66 0.61
C SER A 172 -0.58 -17.44 -0.27
N ILE A 173 -0.67 -18.18 -1.37
CA ILE A 173 -1.84 -18.14 -2.27
C ILE A 173 -3.11 -18.56 -1.51
N GLU A 174 -3.01 -19.58 -0.65
CA GLU A 174 -4.13 -20.07 0.16
C GLU A 174 -4.62 -19.00 1.14
N LEU A 175 -3.69 -18.30 1.80
CA LEU A 175 -4.04 -17.18 2.69
C LEU A 175 -4.81 -16.10 1.93
N VAL A 176 -4.31 -15.71 0.76
CA VAL A 176 -4.95 -14.68 -0.08
C VAL A 176 -6.35 -15.13 -0.52
N LEU A 177 -6.46 -16.32 -1.12
CA LEU A 177 -7.75 -16.83 -1.62
C LEU A 177 -8.77 -17.05 -0.50
N SER A 178 -8.35 -17.41 0.71
CA SER A 178 -9.25 -17.58 1.87
C SER A 178 -9.99 -16.30 2.27
N LYS A 179 -9.49 -15.12 1.85
CA LYS A 179 -10.09 -13.82 2.14
C LYS A 179 -11.03 -13.32 1.04
N MET A 180 -11.05 -13.97 -0.12
CA MET A 180 -11.83 -13.52 -1.28
C MET A 180 -13.30 -13.85 -1.12
N THR A 181 -14.17 -12.96 -1.59
CA THR A 181 -15.63 -13.16 -1.57
C THR A 181 -16.07 -14.14 -2.67
N THR A 182 -15.43 -14.05 -3.83
CA THR A 182 -15.64 -14.91 -5.01
C THR A 182 -14.28 -15.44 -5.51
N PRO A 183 -13.63 -16.36 -4.77
CA PRO A 183 -12.30 -16.88 -5.11
C PRO A 183 -12.24 -17.58 -6.47
N GLU A 184 -13.35 -18.12 -6.97
CA GLU A 184 -13.47 -18.75 -8.28
C GLU A 184 -13.20 -17.79 -9.45
N ASN A 185 -13.36 -16.48 -9.23
CA ASN A 185 -13.07 -15.44 -10.20
C ASN A 185 -11.64 -14.87 -10.08
N CYS A 186 -10.87 -15.31 -9.07
CA CYS A 186 -9.49 -14.92 -8.89
C CYS A 186 -8.57 -15.78 -9.77
N ILE A 187 -7.70 -15.11 -10.53
CA ILE A 187 -6.70 -15.74 -11.40
C ILE A 187 -5.32 -15.38 -10.86
N ILE A 188 -4.69 -16.35 -10.20
CA ILE A 188 -3.35 -16.20 -9.64
C ILE A 188 -2.31 -16.23 -10.75
N LYS A 189 -1.42 -15.25 -10.75
CA LYS A 189 -0.29 -15.11 -11.66
C LYS A 189 0.99 -15.07 -10.84
N GLN A 190 1.33 -16.24 -10.27
CA GLN A 190 2.51 -16.40 -9.43
C GLN A 190 3.80 -16.31 -10.25
N GLY A 191 4.74 -15.51 -9.77
CA GLY A 191 6.07 -15.33 -10.33
C GLY A 191 6.37 -13.88 -10.67
N TYR A 192 7.55 -13.66 -11.26
CA TYR A 192 8.01 -12.32 -11.57
C TYR A 192 7.16 -11.64 -12.64
N PHE A 193 6.74 -10.42 -12.35
CA PHE A 193 6.09 -9.55 -13.32
C PHE A 193 7.19 -8.75 -14.07
N PRO A 194 7.14 -8.63 -15.41
CA PRO A 194 6.01 -8.89 -16.31
C PRO A 194 5.97 -10.29 -16.94
N ASP A 195 6.90 -11.19 -16.61
CA ASP A 195 7.00 -12.52 -17.25
C ASP A 195 5.68 -13.32 -17.13
N THR A 196 5.01 -13.20 -15.99
CA THR A 196 3.71 -13.86 -15.75
C THR A 196 2.59 -13.32 -16.64
N ALA A 197 2.70 -12.11 -17.18
CA ALA A 197 1.71 -11.48 -18.04
C ALA A 197 1.86 -11.82 -19.54
N VAL A 198 2.92 -12.52 -19.93
CA VAL A 198 3.16 -12.91 -21.32
C VAL A 198 2.00 -13.74 -21.88
N GLY A 199 1.55 -13.38 -23.08
CA GLY A 199 0.46 -14.07 -23.78
C GLY A 199 -0.96 -13.73 -23.29
N LEU A 200 -1.11 -12.88 -22.27
CA LEU A 200 -2.43 -12.41 -21.84
C LEU A 200 -2.93 -11.27 -22.75
N ASP A 201 -4.06 -11.53 -23.41
CA ASP A 201 -4.83 -10.54 -24.17
C ASP A 201 -6.13 -10.20 -23.43
N GLU A 202 -5.98 -9.58 -22.26
CA GLU A 202 -7.10 -9.18 -21.40
C GLU A 202 -7.23 -7.65 -21.36
N LYS A 203 -8.47 -7.16 -21.25
CA LYS A 203 -8.76 -5.73 -21.03
C LYS A 203 -9.13 -5.49 -19.58
N TYR A 204 -8.71 -4.35 -19.06
CA TYR A 204 -8.90 -4.01 -17.64
C TYR A 204 -9.70 -2.71 -17.49
N MET A 205 -10.58 -2.68 -16.49
CA MET A 205 -11.29 -1.46 -16.07
C MET A 205 -10.70 -0.85 -14.80
N PHE A 206 -10.05 -1.67 -13.98
CA PHE A 206 -9.37 -1.24 -12.77
C PHE A 206 -8.10 -2.06 -12.56
N VAL A 207 -6.99 -1.39 -12.23
CA VAL A 207 -5.73 -2.04 -11.85
C VAL A 207 -5.16 -1.33 -10.63
N ASN A 208 -4.75 -2.08 -9.62
CA ASN A 208 -3.86 -1.58 -8.57
C ASN A 208 -2.41 -2.01 -8.86
N LEU A 209 -1.49 -1.06 -8.96
CA LEU A 209 -0.05 -1.31 -9.04
C LEU A 209 0.58 -0.98 -7.69
N ASP A 210 1.02 -2.01 -6.99
CA ASP A 210 1.45 -2.01 -5.59
C ASP A 210 2.68 -2.90 -5.40
N MET A 211 3.65 -2.75 -6.30
CA MET A 211 4.90 -3.51 -6.31
C MET A 211 6.08 -2.72 -5.74
N ASP A 212 5.81 -1.52 -5.22
CA ASP A 212 6.69 -0.55 -4.53
C ASP A 212 7.94 -0.05 -5.27
N LEU A 213 8.51 -0.85 -6.17
CA LEU A 213 9.80 -0.60 -6.80
C LEU A 213 9.64 0.00 -8.21
N TYR A 214 10.62 0.78 -8.62
CA TYR A 214 10.71 1.47 -9.90
C TYR A 214 10.40 0.55 -11.08
N LYS A 215 11.18 -0.54 -11.21
CA LYS A 215 11.17 -1.39 -12.41
C LYS A 215 9.83 -2.13 -12.54
N PRO A 216 9.30 -2.78 -11.48
CA PRO A 216 7.96 -3.36 -11.50
C PRO A 216 6.86 -2.34 -11.82
N ILE A 217 6.87 -1.13 -11.23
CA ILE A 217 5.87 -0.10 -11.53
C ILE A 217 5.93 0.32 -13.02
N LEU A 218 7.14 0.54 -13.55
CA LEU A 218 7.33 0.90 -14.96
C LEU A 218 6.81 -0.21 -15.88
N ASP A 219 7.18 -1.46 -15.62
CA ASP A 219 6.71 -2.61 -16.39
C ASP A 219 5.19 -2.77 -16.30
N GLY A 220 4.62 -2.50 -15.12
CA GLY A 220 3.19 -2.47 -14.89
C GLY A 220 2.50 -1.47 -15.82
N LEU A 221 3.00 -0.23 -15.87
CA LEU A 221 2.47 0.79 -16.77
C LEU A 221 2.61 0.40 -18.24
N VAL A 222 3.76 -0.16 -18.65
CA VAL A 222 4.00 -0.64 -20.02
C VAL A 222 3.00 -1.72 -20.41
N TYR A 223 2.67 -2.64 -19.51
CA TYR A 223 1.72 -3.71 -19.79
C TYR A 223 0.25 -3.26 -19.69
N PHE A 224 -0.15 -2.65 -18.57
CA PHE A 224 -1.55 -2.39 -18.25
C PHE A 224 -2.12 -1.16 -18.96
N TYR A 225 -1.40 -0.04 -19.05
CA TYR A 225 -1.95 1.20 -19.62
C TYR A 225 -2.49 1.07 -21.06
N PRO A 226 -1.85 0.33 -22.00
CA PRO A 226 -2.44 0.08 -23.33
C PRO A 226 -3.61 -0.92 -23.30
N ARG A 227 -3.79 -1.67 -22.21
CA ARG A 227 -4.86 -2.66 -22.01
C ARG A 227 -6.04 -2.15 -21.18
N MET A 228 -5.95 -0.94 -20.64
CA MET A 228 -7.07 -0.28 -19.99
C MET A 228 -8.17 0.07 -21.00
N ILE A 229 -9.43 -0.17 -20.64
CA ILE A 229 -10.57 0.38 -21.38
C ILE A 229 -10.66 1.89 -21.19
N SER A 230 -11.30 2.60 -22.13
CA SER A 230 -11.59 4.03 -21.96
C SER A 230 -12.49 4.26 -20.73
N GLY A 231 -12.07 5.17 -19.86
CA GLY A 231 -12.67 5.44 -18.56
C GLY A 231 -12.17 4.52 -17.44
N GLY A 232 -11.25 3.59 -17.73
CA GLY A 232 -10.61 2.74 -16.74
C GLY A 232 -9.58 3.49 -15.89
N VAL A 233 -9.27 2.96 -14.70
CA VAL A 233 -8.33 3.56 -13.75
C VAL A 233 -7.21 2.60 -13.39
N ILE A 234 -5.97 3.11 -13.36
CA ILE A 234 -4.84 2.47 -12.69
C ILE A 234 -4.55 3.26 -11.41
N LEU A 235 -4.58 2.62 -10.26
CA LEU A 235 -4.01 3.17 -9.03
C LEU A 235 -2.54 2.79 -8.93
N ILE A 236 -1.71 3.77 -8.64
CA ILE A 236 -0.29 3.61 -8.31
C ILE A 236 -0.16 3.81 -6.81
N HIS A 237 0.09 2.73 -6.07
CA HIS A 237 0.39 2.79 -4.65
C HIS A 237 1.78 3.41 -4.42
N ASP A 238 2.03 3.91 -3.22
CA ASP A 238 3.29 4.53 -2.78
C ASP A 238 3.80 5.74 -3.61
N TYR A 239 3.01 6.28 -4.54
CA TYR A 239 3.40 7.44 -5.34
C TYR A 239 3.75 8.68 -4.50
N PHE A 240 3.06 8.87 -3.37
CA PHE A 240 3.31 9.94 -2.41
C PHE A 240 4.13 9.49 -1.18
N SER A 241 4.78 8.33 -1.28
CA SER A 241 5.61 7.78 -0.21
C SER A 241 7.04 8.29 -0.30
N ASP A 242 7.58 8.77 0.81
CA ASP A 242 9.00 9.12 0.91
C ASP A 242 9.89 7.88 1.02
N VAL A 243 9.32 6.71 1.33
CA VAL A 243 10.06 5.44 1.47
C VAL A 243 10.37 4.83 0.11
N TYR A 244 9.50 5.05 -0.89
CA TYR A 244 9.64 4.51 -2.23
C TYR A 244 9.69 5.64 -3.27
N PRO A 245 10.74 6.49 -3.24
CA PRO A 245 10.80 7.71 -4.05
C PRO A 245 10.80 7.40 -5.56
N ASN A 246 11.24 6.22 -5.97
CA ASN A 246 11.38 5.86 -7.37
C ASN A 246 10.06 5.44 -8.05
N VAL A 247 8.98 5.21 -7.30
CA VAL A 247 7.64 4.99 -7.90
C VAL A 247 7.24 6.18 -8.76
N LYS A 248 7.48 7.40 -8.27
CA LYS A 248 7.22 8.64 -9.01
C LYS A 248 8.06 8.73 -10.28
N SER A 249 9.34 8.37 -10.18
CA SER A 249 10.26 8.33 -11.31
C SER A 249 9.78 7.35 -12.39
N ALA A 250 9.26 6.18 -12.01
CA ALA A 250 8.72 5.19 -12.95
C ALA A 250 7.54 5.76 -13.78
N VAL A 251 6.61 6.48 -13.13
CA VAL A 251 5.48 7.11 -13.82
C VAL A 251 5.94 8.20 -14.79
N LEU A 252 6.88 9.06 -14.37
CA LEU A 252 7.41 10.12 -15.22
C LEU A 252 8.22 9.57 -16.40
N ASP A 253 9.01 8.53 -16.17
CA ASP A 253 9.75 7.84 -17.21
C ASP A 253 8.83 7.12 -18.19
N TYR A 254 7.69 6.62 -17.73
CA TYR A 254 6.69 6.05 -18.61
C TYR A 254 6.16 7.07 -19.62
N GLU A 255 5.82 8.29 -19.17
CA GLU A 255 5.40 9.39 -20.05
C GLU A 255 6.47 9.70 -21.12
N GLN A 256 7.74 9.79 -20.70
CA GLN A 256 8.83 10.17 -21.60
C GLN A 256 9.17 9.07 -22.60
N LYS A 257 9.30 7.81 -22.13
CA LYS A 257 9.82 6.70 -22.94
C LYS A 257 8.76 6.02 -23.79
N TYR A 258 7.50 6.02 -23.35
CA TYR A 258 6.44 5.21 -23.98
C TYR A 258 5.24 6.01 -24.49
N LEU A 259 5.11 7.28 -24.10
CA LEU A 259 4.03 8.16 -24.57
C LEU A 259 4.54 9.36 -25.39
N ASP A 260 5.80 9.34 -25.85
CA ASP A 260 6.45 10.43 -26.58
C ASP A 260 6.33 11.79 -25.84
N GLY A 261 6.45 11.76 -24.50
CA GLY A 261 6.32 12.92 -23.64
C GLY A 261 4.88 13.39 -23.39
N LYS A 262 3.86 12.70 -23.93
CA LYS A 262 2.45 12.98 -23.61
C LYS A 262 2.18 12.68 -22.15
N LYS A 263 1.44 13.60 -21.52
CA LYS A 263 1.11 13.52 -20.09
C LYS A 263 -0.05 12.59 -19.82
N LEU A 264 0.08 11.82 -18.74
CA LEU A 264 -0.99 11.01 -18.18
C LEU A 264 -2.02 11.92 -17.48
N ASN A 265 -3.28 11.52 -17.53
CA ASN A 265 -4.33 12.17 -16.74
C ASN A 265 -4.26 11.62 -15.31
N MET A 266 -3.63 12.38 -14.40
CA MET A 266 -3.31 11.94 -13.05
C MET A 266 -4.09 12.71 -11.99
N LEU A 267 -4.60 12.02 -10.98
CA LEU A 267 -5.37 12.62 -9.87
C LEU A 267 -5.03 11.91 -8.55
N PRO A 268 -4.81 12.62 -7.43
CA PRO A 268 -4.77 11.98 -6.11
C PRO A 268 -6.16 11.46 -5.72
N ILE A 269 -6.23 10.37 -4.96
CA ILE A 269 -7.52 9.76 -4.56
C ILE A 269 -7.95 10.06 -3.11
N GLY A 270 -7.12 10.79 -2.36
CA GLY A 270 -7.42 11.16 -0.97
C GLY A 270 -7.16 10.07 0.07
N ASP A 271 -6.48 8.98 -0.30
CA ASP A 271 -5.97 7.95 0.62
C ASP A 271 -4.58 8.27 1.19
N ASP A 272 -4.07 9.48 0.90
CA ASP A 272 -2.75 10.03 1.29
C ASP A 272 -1.50 9.40 0.63
N ILE A 273 -1.63 8.31 -0.11
CA ILE A 273 -0.48 7.53 -0.60
C ILE A 273 -0.51 7.29 -2.10
N SER A 274 -1.69 7.24 -2.71
CA SER A 274 -1.85 6.75 -4.06
C SER A 274 -2.26 7.80 -5.07
N LEU A 275 -1.86 7.54 -6.31
CA LEU A 275 -2.22 8.31 -7.48
C LEU A 275 -3.11 7.48 -8.40
N ALA A 276 -4.19 8.05 -8.92
CA ALA A 276 -4.98 7.48 -10.00
C ALA A 276 -4.51 8.01 -11.37
N ILE A 277 -4.40 7.12 -12.34
CA ILE A 277 -4.23 7.41 -13.76
C ILE A 277 -5.51 7.03 -14.49
N LEU A 278 -6.13 7.98 -15.19
CA LEU A 278 -7.34 7.78 -15.99
C LEU A 278 -6.99 7.52 -17.46
N LYS A 279 -7.58 6.47 -18.05
CA LYS A 279 -7.43 6.08 -19.46
C LYS A 279 -8.48 6.68 -20.39
#